data_AF-A0A2D6X9U6-F1
#
_entry.id   AF-A0A2D6X9U6-F1
#
_cell.length_a   1.000
_cell.length_b   1.000
_cell.length_c   1.000
_cell.angle_alpha   90.00
_cell.angle_beta   90.00
_cell.angle_gamma   90.00
#
_symmetry.space_group_name_H-M   'P 1'
#
loop_
_entity.id
_entity.type
_entity.pdbx_description
1 polymer ?
#
loop_
_entity_poly.entity_id
_entity_poly.type
_entity_poly.pdbx_seq_one_letter_code
_entity_poly.pdbx_strand_id
1 'polypeptide(L)'
;MEAMTTEADIAERNDMFDRLAKYSGMPLATTGSTLVLMTFLPGKGTQAAYNAALAFVAKREHHFITFVGEPGRGKTHLALGIGWEWLGLGMGTVKYWQVSELLDAMRAEYDRPPKSDYGVVLPGEFEKCKGVNLLILDDLGVEKSTEWAVDKLDTLINHRWLELKPTVFTTNLAPGQLQPRIRSRIKEGVTVMLEGPDYREVKAKMRKEGTNAED
;
A
#
# COMPACT_ATOMS: atom_id res chain seq x y z
N MET A 1 34.77 7.00 0.49
CA MET A 1 34.63 7.69 -0.81
C MET A 1 33.21 7.44 -1.29
N GLU A 2 32.28 8.29 -0.88
CA GLU A 2 30.93 8.29 -1.48
C GLU A 2 31.07 8.88 -2.89
N ALA A 3 30.59 8.14 -3.89
CA ALA A 3 30.54 8.65 -5.25
C ALA A 3 29.61 9.88 -5.26
N MET A 4 30.14 11.05 -5.62
CA MET A 4 29.30 12.23 -5.90
C MET A 4 28.36 11.88 -7.05
N THR A 5 27.07 11.74 -6.75
CA THR A 5 26.00 11.52 -7.73
C THR A 5 25.96 12.71 -8.69
N THR A 6 25.99 12.46 -10.00
CA THR A 6 26.02 13.56 -10.98
C THR A 6 24.64 14.20 -11.13
N GLU A 7 24.58 15.44 -11.65
CA GLU A 7 23.29 16.10 -11.95
C GLU A 7 22.44 15.29 -12.95
N ALA A 8 23.09 14.59 -13.88
CA ALA A 8 22.43 13.72 -14.84
C ALA A 8 21.78 12.50 -14.15
N ASP A 9 22.47 11.86 -13.21
CA ASP A 9 21.94 10.73 -12.43
C ASP A 9 20.73 11.16 -11.59
N ILE A 10 20.76 12.37 -11.03
CA ILE A 10 19.65 12.94 -10.25
C ILE A 10 18.43 13.17 -11.16
N ALA A 11 18.64 13.75 -12.35
CA ALA A 11 17.57 14.00 -13.29
C ALA A 11 16.91 12.71 -13.80
N GLU A 12 17.71 11.70 -14.15
CA GLU A 12 17.21 10.39 -14.59
C GLU A 12 16.42 9.68 -13.48
N ARG A 13 16.93 9.72 -12.24
CA ARG A 13 16.23 9.15 -11.08
C ARG A 13 14.89 9.84 -10.83
N ASN A 14 14.84 11.16 -10.95
CA ASN A 14 13.59 11.91 -10.76
C ASN A 14 12.56 11.60 -11.86
N ASP A 15 12.99 11.52 -13.12
CA ASP A 15 12.11 11.13 -14.23
C ASP A 15 11.59 9.69 -14.08
N MET A 16 12.45 8.76 -13.65
CA MET A 16 12.04 7.39 -13.33
C MET A 16 11.02 7.37 -12.19
N PHE A 17 11.25 8.11 -11.12
CA PHE A 17 10.31 8.23 -10.00
C PHE A 17 8.95 8.73 -10.48
N ASP A 18 8.90 9.79 -11.29
CA ASP A 18 7.65 10.35 -11.80
C ASP A 18 6.88 9.35 -12.67
N ARG A 19 7.59 8.59 -13.51
CA ARG A 19 6.98 7.51 -14.31
C ARG A 19 6.40 6.41 -13.44
N LEU A 20 7.15 5.94 -12.44
CA LEU A 20 6.70 4.90 -11.52
C LEU A 20 5.55 5.37 -10.62
N ALA A 21 5.58 6.61 -10.15
CA ALA A 21 4.52 7.22 -9.36
C ALA A 21 3.20 7.24 -10.16
N LYS A 22 3.22 7.67 -11.42
CA LYS A 22 2.05 7.65 -12.31
C LYS A 22 1.52 6.23 -12.55
N TYR A 23 2.41 5.26 -12.74
CA TYR A 23 2.02 3.86 -12.93
C TYR A 23 1.39 3.24 -11.67
N SER A 24 1.80 3.71 -10.49
CA SER A 24 1.49 3.06 -9.22
C SER A 24 0.03 3.09 -8.80
N GLY A 25 -0.77 4.01 -9.33
CA GLY A 25 -2.12 4.23 -8.83
C GLY A 25 -2.17 4.86 -7.43
N MET A 26 -1.02 5.21 -6.83
CA MET A 26 -1.01 5.96 -5.58
C MET A 26 -1.54 7.39 -5.81
N PRO A 27 -2.23 7.99 -4.82
CA PRO A 27 -2.77 9.34 -4.97
C PRO A 27 -1.65 10.38 -5.10
N LEU A 28 -1.39 10.87 -6.31
CA LEU A 28 -0.26 11.79 -6.60
C LEU A 28 -0.29 13.09 -5.78
N ALA A 29 -1.48 13.53 -5.33
CA ALA A 29 -1.61 14.68 -4.44
C ALA A 29 -0.94 14.48 -3.06
N THR A 30 -0.61 13.23 -2.71
CA THR A 30 -0.04 12.86 -1.41
C THR A 30 1.48 12.71 -1.45
N THR A 31 2.08 12.73 -2.65
CA THR A 31 3.52 12.68 -2.88
C THR A 31 4.21 13.83 -2.12
N GLY A 32 5.22 13.49 -1.31
CA GLY A 32 6.03 14.48 -0.58
C GLY A 32 5.29 15.31 0.48
N SER A 33 4.03 14.98 0.81
CA SER A 33 3.20 15.80 1.69
C SER A 33 2.53 14.98 2.79
N THR A 34 1.29 14.53 2.57
CA THR A 34 0.35 14.27 3.66
C THR A 34 0.23 12.81 4.09
N LEU A 35 0.68 11.85 3.26
CA LEU A 35 0.58 10.39 3.49
C LEU A 35 1.91 9.67 3.26
N VAL A 36 3.00 10.25 3.75
CA VAL A 36 4.34 9.63 3.76
C VAL A 36 4.72 9.21 5.19
N LEU A 37 5.63 8.25 5.35
CA LEU A 37 6.02 7.78 6.69
C LEU A 37 6.54 8.92 7.58
N MET A 38 7.31 9.86 7.02
CA MET A 38 7.82 11.00 7.79
C MET A 38 6.74 11.94 8.35
N THR A 39 5.54 11.97 7.75
CA THR A 39 4.42 12.80 8.24
C THR A 39 3.40 12.02 9.06
N PHE A 40 3.69 10.75 9.37
CA PHE A 40 2.92 9.99 10.32
C PHE A 40 3.27 10.44 11.74
N LEU A 41 2.24 10.71 12.57
CA LEU A 41 2.38 11.13 13.96
C LEU A 41 2.11 9.93 14.87
N PRO A 42 3.13 9.15 15.25
CA PRO A 42 2.91 7.97 16.07
C PRO A 42 2.51 8.37 17.50
N GLY A 43 1.39 7.83 17.97
CA GLY A 43 0.96 7.89 19.36
C GLY A 43 1.14 6.53 20.05
N LYS A 44 0.79 6.45 21.34
CA LYS A 44 0.94 5.21 22.15
C LYS A 44 0.33 3.96 21.46
N GLY A 45 -0.80 4.10 20.76
CA GLY A 45 -1.47 2.99 20.08
C GLY A 45 -1.07 2.76 18.61
N THR A 46 -0.22 3.62 18.02
CA THR A 46 0.18 3.52 16.61
C THR A 46 1.70 3.42 16.41
N GLN A 47 2.49 3.60 17.47
CA GLN A 47 3.96 3.53 17.42
C GLN A 47 4.47 2.16 16.90
N ALA A 48 3.87 1.06 17.35
CA ALA A 48 4.27 -0.27 16.90
C ALA A 48 4.03 -0.45 15.39
N ALA A 49 2.92 0.07 14.87
CA ALA A 49 2.59 0.01 13.45
C ALA A 49 3.55 0.87 12.61
N TYR A 50 3.90 2.06 13.11
CA TYR A 50 4.90 2.92 12.48
C TYR A 50 6.28 2.25 12.41
N ASN A 51 6.76 1.69 13.52
CA ASN A 51 8.05 0.99 13.56
C ASN A 51 8.07 -0.24 12.65
N ALA A 52 6.96 -0.98 12.59
CA ALA A 52 6.82 -2.12 11.67
C ALA A 52 6.83 -1.68 10.20
N ALA A 53 6.22 -0.55 9.86
CA ALA A 53 6.26 0.01 8.51
C ALA A 53 7.71 0.35 8.09
N LEU A 54 8.46 1.03 8.97
CA LEU A 54 9.88 1.32 8.73
C LEU A 54 10.71 0.04 8.58
N ALA A 55 10.51 -0.93 9.46
CA ALA A 55 11.23 -2.21 9.42
C ALA A 55 10.89 -3.03 8.16
N PHE A 56 9.65 -2.98 7.69
CA PHE A 56 9.21 -3.67 6.47
C PHE A 56 9.98 -3.19 5.24
N VAL A 57 10.15 -1.87 5.09
CA VAL A 57 10.93 -1.29 3.99
C VAL A 57 12.43 -1.53 4.17
N ALA A 58 12.96 -1.30 5.37
CA ALA A 58 14.39 -1.33 5.62
C ALA A 58 14.97 -2.76 5.65
N LYS A 59 14.33 -3.67 6.39
CA LYS A 59 14.86 -5.02 6.67
C LYS A 59 14.38 -6.07 5.69
N ARG A 60 13.14 -5.96 5.20
CA ARG A 60 12.53 -6.91 4.25
C ARG A 60 12.56 -8.38 4.72
N GLU A 61 12.51 -8.60 6.03
CA GLU A 61 12.48 -9.96 6.64
C GLU A 61 11.15 -10.68 6.39
N HIS A 62 10.07 -9.92 6.21
CA HIS A 62 8.74 -10.44 5.89
C HIS A 62 8.27 -9.86 4.57
N HIS A 63 7.61 -10.69 3.77
CA HIS A 63 7.03 -10.27 2.50
C HIS A 63 5.67 -9.61 2.70
N PHE A 64 4.90 -10.01 3.71
CA PHE A 64 3.58 -9.44 3.97
C PHE A 64 3.57 -8.60 5.24
N ILE A 65 2.88 -7.46 5.20
CA ILE A 65 2.54 -6.65 6.37
C ILE A 65 1.05 -6.29 6.32
N THR A 66 0.35 -6.43 7.45
CA THR A 66 -1.08 -6.13 7.56
C THR A 66 -1.34 -5.18 8.71
N PHE A 67 -1.98 -4.07 8.41
CA PHE A 67 -2.47 -3.11 9.40
C PHE A 67 -3.94 -3.36 9.69
N VAL A 68 -4.26 -3.58 10.97
CA VAL A 68 -5.61 -3.91 11.44
C VAL A 68 -6.10 -2.84 12.40
N GLY A 69 -7.37 -2.45 12.33
CA GLY A 69 -7.98 -1.56 13.32
C GLY A 69 -9.16 -0.79 12.76
N GLU A 70 -9.92 -0.09 13.61
CA GLU A 70 -11.08 0.69 13.19
C GLU A 70 -10.74 1.77 12.15
N PRO A 71 -11.75 2.24 11.38
CA PRO A 71 -11.62 3.40 10.52
C PRO A 71 -11.00 4.61 11.25
N GLY A 72 -10.31 5.46 10.49
CA GLY A 72 -9.73 6.69 11.03
C GLY A 72 -8.41 6.51 11.78
N ARG A 73 -7.85 5.31 11.96
CA ARG A 73 -6.59 5.12 12.72
C ARG A 73 -5.28 5.27 11.95
N GLY A 74 -5.32 5.63 10.67
CA GLY A 74 -4.10 5.88 9.88
C GLY A 74 -3.51 4.65 9.17
N LYS A 75 -4.25 3.55 9.02
CA LYS A 75 -3.82 2.35 8.28
C LYS A 75 -3.43 2.66 6.83
N THR A 76 -4.30 3.34 6.10
CA THR A 76 -4.05 3.78 4.72
C THR A 76 -2.86 4.75 4.65
N HIS A 77 -2.65 5.60 5.66
CA HIS A 77 -1.46 6.48 5.73
C HIS A 77 -0.20 5.62 5.78
N LEU A 78 -0.11 4.67 6.71
CA LEU A 78 1.06 3.78 6.79
C LEU A 78 1.27 3.00 5.50
N ALA A 79 0.19 2.47 4.90
CA ALA A 79 0.28 1.71 3.66
C ALA A 79 0.80 2.53 2.48
N LEU A 80 0.25 3.72 2.25
CA LEU A 80 0.75 4.66 1.24
C LEU A 80 2.15 5.17 1.56
N GLY A 81 2.45 5.38 2.84
CA GLY A 81 3.78 5.77 3.29
C GLY A 81 4.84 4.75 2.91
N ILE A 82 4.56 3.45 3.09
CA ILE A 82 5.44 2.36 2.61
C ILE A 82 5.61 2.45 1.08
N GLY A 83 4.52 2.69 0.34
CA GLY A 83 4.57 2.82 -1.12
C GLY A 83 5.44 3.98 -1.60
N TRP A 84 5.29 5.15 -1.00
CA TRP A 84 6.10 6.32 -1.34
C TRP A 84 7.57 6.13 -0.97
N GLU A 85 7.85 5.55 0.20
CA GLU A 85 9.21 5.21 0.62
C GLU A 85 9.85 4.21 -0.36
N TRP A 86 9.09 3.19 -0.79
CA TRP A 86 9.54 2.19 -1.76
C TRP A 86 9.96 2.82 -3.09
N LEU A 87 9.16 3.75 -3.62
CA LEU A 87 9.49 4.49 -4.82
C LEU A 87 10.69 5.43 -4.61
N GLY A 88 10.72 6.16 -3.49
CA GLY A 88 11.79 7.12 -3.18
C GLY A 88 13.16 6.45 -3.03
N LEU A 89 13.19 5.22 -2.53
CA LEU A 89 14.38 4.39 -2.42
C LEU A 89 14.74 3.66 -3.73
N GLY A 90 13.96 3.84 -4.81
CA GLY A 90 14.21 3.19 -6.10
C GLY A 90 14.05 1.67 -6.08
N MET A 91 13.22 1.14 -5.17
CA MET A 91 13.07 -0.32 -4.96
C MET A 91 12.17 -1.00 -6.02
N GLY A 92 11.80 -0.28 -7.07
CA GLY A 92 11.03 -0.79 -8.20
C GLY A 92 9.58 -0.34 -8.20
N THR A 93 8.72 -1.14 -8.84
CA THR A 93 7.32 -0.82 -9.08
C THR A 93 6.44 -1.01 -7.84
N VAL A 94 5.52 -0.08 -7.65
CA VAL A 94 4.44 -0.15 -6.65
C VAL A 94 3.11 -0.20 -7.36
N LYS A 95 2.11 -0.91 -6.82
CA LYS A 95 0.71 -0.74 -7.21
C LYS A 95 -0.16 -0.58 -5.97
N TYR A 96 -1.01 0.44 -5.96
CA TYR A 96 -2.02 0.67 -4.94
C TYR A 96 -3.41 0.43 -5.50
N TRP A 97 -4.25 -0.23 -4.70
CA TRP A 97 -5.65 -0.42 -4.98
C TRP A 97 -6.47 -0.39 -3.70
N GLN A 98 -7.61 0.29 -3.75
CA GLN A 98 -8.72 -0.08 -2.88
C GLN A 98 -9.28 -1.42 -3.38
N VAL A 99 -9.47 -2.40 -2.49
CA VAL A 99 -9.83 -3.77 -2.88
C VAL A 99 -11.12 -3.83 -3.70
N SER A 100 -12.13 -3.03 -3.35
CA SER A 100 -13.38 -2.95 -4.12
C SER A 100 -13.18 -2.45 -5.54
N GLU A 101 -12.37 -1.41 -5.74
CA GLU A 101 -12.11 -0.82 -7.06
C GLU A 101 -11.31 -1.79 -7.95
N LEU A 102 -10.37 -2.53 -7.35
CA LEU A 102 -9.61 -3.55 -8.05
C LEU A 102 -10.52 -4.68 -8.56
N LEU A 103 -11.44 -5.15 -7.71
CA LEU A 103 -12.39 -6.18 -8.10
C LEU A 103 -13.30 -5.72 -9.24
N ASP A 104 -13.78 -4.47 -9.20
CA ASP A 104 -14.58 -3.92 -10.28
C ASP A 104 -13.78 -3.75 -11.58
N ALA A 105 -12.51 -3.32 -11.49
CA ALA A 105 -11.60 -3.25 -12.63
C ALA A 105 -11.36 -4.63 -13.26
N MET A 106 -11.09 -5.65 -12.44
CA MET A 106 -10.91 -7.02 -12.90
C MET A 106 -12.16 -7.59 -13.59
N ARG A 107 -13.37 -7.22 -13.13
CA ARG A 107 -14.63 -7.62 -13.81
C ARG A 107 -14.74 -6.95 -15.17
N ALA A 108 -14.52 -5.64 -15.23
CA ALA A 108 -14.61 -4.89 -16.48
C ALA A 108 -13.62 -5.39 -17.53
N GLU A 109 -12.42 -5.79 -17.13
CA GLU A 109 -11.41 -6.36 -18.03
C GLU A 109 -11.78 -7.74 -18.59
N TYR A 110 -12.57 -8.53 -17.86
CA TYR A 110 -13.05 -9.83 -18.35
C TYR A 110 -13.98 -9.66 -19.56
N ASP A 111 -14.81 -8.62 -19.52
CA ASP A 111 -15.72 -8.28 -20.63
C ASP A 111 -15.00 -7.56 -21.77
N ARG A 112 -13.96 -6.77 -21.44
CA ARG A 112 -13.21 -5.98 -22.41
C ARG A 112 -11.71 -5.99 -22.09
N PRO A 113 -10.94 -6.96 -22.61
CA PRO A 113 -9.51 -7.03 -22.33
C PRO A 113 -8.79 -5.79 -22.88
N PRO A 114 -7.82 -5.24 -22.14
CA PRO A 114 -7.10 -4.05 -22.56
C PRO A 114 -6.29 -4.35 -23.82
N LYS A 115 -6.33 -3.43 -24.79
CA LYS A 115 -5.59 -3.53 -26.06
C LYS A 115 -4.78 -2.26 -26.28
N SER A 116 -3.59 -2.42 -26.84
CA SER A 116 -2.81 -1.32 -27.40
C SER A 116 -3.47 -0.75 -28.67
N ASP A 117 -3.01 0.42 -29.10
CA ASP A 117 -3.42 1.04 -30.37
C ASP A 117 -3.12 0.15 -31.59
N TYR A 118 -2.20 -0.81 -31.45
CA TYR A 118 -1.82 -1.80 -32.46
C TYR A 118 -2.59 -3.13 -32.32
N GLY A 119 -3.62 -3.19 -31.48
CA GLY A 119 -4.47 -4.37 -31.29
C GLY A 119 -3.89 -5.49 -30.42
N VAL A 120 -2.66 -5.33 -29.91
CA VAL A 120 -2.03 -6.28 -28.98
C VAL A 120 -2.73 -6.24 -27.63
N VAL A 121 -3.10 -7.41 -27.09
CA VAL A 121 -3.68 -7.53 -25.74
C VAL A 121 -2.62 -7.19 -24.70
N LEU A 122 -2.89 -6.20 -23.86
CA LEU A 122 -2.02 -5.78 -22.77
C LEU A 122 -2.32 -6.60 -21.51
N PRO A 123 -1.36 -6.70 -20.57
CA PRO A 123 -1.65 -7.27 -19.25
C PRO A 123 -2.76 -6.47 -18.56
N GLY A 124 -3.80 -7.18 -18.11
CA GLY A 124 -4.83 -6.62 -17.25
C GLY A 124 -4.29 -6.24 -15.87
N GLU A 125 -5.11 -5.53 -15.08
CA GLU A 125 -4.80 -5.13 -13.72
C GLU A 125 -4.49 -6.34 -12.82
N PHE A 126 -5.13 -7.49 -13.05
CA PHE A 126 -4.80 -8.74 -12.34
C PHE A 126 -3.33 -9.16 -12.53
N GLU A 127 -2.86 -9.19 -13.78
CA GLU A 127 -1.49 -9.58 -14.10
C GLU A 127 -0.47 -8.53 -13.68
N LYS A 128 -0.82 -7.23 -13.78
CA LYS A 128 0.00 -6.15 -13.20
C LYS A 128 0.16 -6.33 -11.69
N CYS A 129 -0.92 -6.62 -10.96
CA CYS A 129 -0.87 -6.83 -9.51
C CYS A 129 -0.03 -8.05 -9.10
N LYS A 130 0.02 -9.11 -9.92
CA LYS A 130 0.96 -10.22 -9.73
C LYS A 130 2.41 -9.81 -10.01
N GLY A 131 2.62 -8.95 -11.00
CA GLY A 131 3.93 -8.54 -11.52
C GLY A 131 4.70 -7.60 -10.60
N VAL A 132 4.04 -6.59 -10.03
CA VAL A 132 4.70 -5.48 -9.32
C VAL A 132 5.52 -5.91 -8.11
N ASN A 133 6.58 -5.15 -7.82
CA ASN A 133 7.50 -5.41 -6.70
C ASN A 133 6.79 -5.24 -5.36
N LEU A 134 6.00 -4.18 -5.20
CA LEU A 134 5.16 -3.94 -4.03
C LEU A 134 3.68 -3.80 -4.46
N LEU A 135 2.80 -4.55 -3.81
CA LEU A 135 1.35 -4.38 -3.96
C LEU A 135 0.76 -3.87 -2.63
N ILE A 136 -0.09 -2.86 -2.70
CA ILE A 136 -0.84 -2.33 -1.56
C ILE A 136 -2.32 -2.58 -1.83
N LEU A 137 -2.95 -3.37 -0.96
CA LEU A 137 -4.37 -3.66 -0.98
C LEU A 137 -5.03 -2.99 0.24
N ASP A 138 -5.72 -1.88 -0.01
CA ASP A 138 -6.40 -1.10 1.02
C ASP A 138 -7.84 -1.60 1.23
N ASP A 139 -8.25 -1.66 2.49
CA ASP A 139 -9.59 -1.99 2.96
C ASP A 139 -10.07 -3.41 2.63
N LEU A 140 -9.18 -4.39 2.84
CA LEU A 140 -9.45 -5.82 2.65
C LEU A 140 -10.57 -6.31 3.59
N GLY A 141 -11.58 -6.97 3.03
CA GLY A 141 -12.69 -7.57 3.76
C GLY A 141 -13.93 -6.69 3.88
N VAL A 142 -13.92 -5.48 3.30
CA VAL A 142 -15.10 -4.59 3.22
C VAL A 142 -15.95 -4.90 1.97
N GLU A 143 -15.42 -5.69 1.03
CA GLU A 143 -16.13 -6.08 -0.17
C GLU A 143 -17.33 -7.01 0.09
N LYS A 144 -18.41 -6.81 -0.67
CA LYS A 144 -19.54 -7.74 -0.69
C LYS A 144 -19.03 -9.09 -1.18
N SER A 145 -19.06 -10.08 -0.28
CA SER A 145 -18.44 -11.41 -0.39
C SER A 145 -19.05 -12.27 -1.50
N THR A 146 -18.88 -11.91 -2.77
CA THR A 146 -19.18 -12.82 -3.87
C THR A 146 -18.09 -13.88 -3.95
N GLU A 147 -18.47 -15.13 -4.27
CA GLU A 147 -17.52 -16.23 -4.44
C GLU A 147 -16.42 -15.89 -5.46
N TRP A 148 -16.76 -15.10 -6.48
CA TRP A 148 -15.80 -14.60 -7.45
C TRP A 148 -14.75 -13.67 -6.82
N ALA A 149 -15.15 -12.73 -5.96
CA ALA A 149 -14.21 -11.81 -5.33
C ALA A 149 -13.26 -12.55 -4.39
N VAL A 150 -13.81 -13.49 -3.62
CA VAL A 150 -13.07 -14.43 -2.78
C VAL A 150 -12.00 -15.17 -3.58
N ASP A 151 -12.40 -15.82 -4.68
CA ASP A 151 -11.52 -16.64 -5.51
C ASP A 151 -10.38 -15.80 -6.14
N LYS A 152 -10.70 -14.60 -6.64
CA LYS A 152 -9.68 -13.71 -7.22
C LYS A 152 -8.69 -13.19 -6.20
N LEU A 153 -9.16 -12.78 -5.02
CA LEU A 153 -8.26 -12.34 -3.96
C LEU A 153 -7.39 -13.49 -3.44
N ASP A 154 -7.96 -14.68 -3.22
CA ASP A 154 -7.20 -15.86 -2.81
C ASP A 154 -6.12 -16.20 -3.85
N THR A 155 -6.48 -16.21 -5.14
CA THR A 155 -5.54 -16.48 -6.23
C THR A 155 -4.39 -15.46 -6.26
N LEU A 156 -4.71 -14.16 -6.18
CA LEU A 156 -3.72 -13.09 -6.21
C LEU A 156 -2.77 -13.14 -5.00
N ILE A 157 -3.34 -13.27 -3.80
CA ILE A 157 -2.57 -13.31 -2.55
C ILE A 157 -1.71 -14.56 -2.50
N ASN A 158 -2.25 -15.72 -2.89
CA ASN A 158 -1.49 -16.97 -2.91
C ASN A 158 -0.34 -16.92 -3.92
N HIS A 159 -0.54 -16.34 -5.11
CA HIS A 159 0.55 -16.14 -6.07
C HIS A 159 1.67 -15.28 -5.48
N ARG A 160 1.32 -14.13 -4.88
CA ARG A 160 2.33 -13.24 -4.30
C ARG A 160 3.03 -13.86 -3.09
N TRP A 161 2.33 -14.68 -2.32
CA TRP A 161 2.92 -15.44 -1.22
C TRP A 161 3.92 -16.48 -1.72
N LEU A 162 3.56 -17.27 -2.74
CA LEU A 162 4.46 -18.26 -3.35
C LEU A 162 5.73 -17.62 -3.95
N GLU A 163 5.56 -16.46 -4.58
CA GLU A 163 6.65 -15.70 -5.20
C GLU A 163 7.38 -14.77 -4.22
N LEU A 164 7.07 -14.84 -2.93
CA LEU A 164 7.67 -14.01 -1.88
C LEU A 164 7.64 -12.50 -2.21
N LYS A 165 6.57 -12.05 -2.85
CA LYS A 165 6.45 -10.66 -3.32
C LYS A 165 5.87 -9.74 -2.23
N PRO A 166 6.57 -8.65 -1.89
CA PRO A 166 6.14 -7.67 -0.90
C PRO A 166 4.68 -7.22 -1.07
N THR A 167 3.86 -7.36 -0.02
CA THR A 167 2.44 -6.96 -0.07
C THR A 167 2.00 -6.32 1.24
N VAL A 168 1.39 -5.16 1.13
CA VAL A 168 0.82 -4.41 2.26
C VAL A 168 -0.69 -4.55 2.22
N PHE A 169 -1.29 -4.86 3.36
CA PHE A 169 -2.73 -4.94 3.51
C PHE A 169 -3.20 -3.98 4.58
N THR A 170 -4.38 -3.40 4.40
CA THR A 170 -5.13 -2.79 5.50
C THR A 170 -6.48 -3.48 5.62
N THR A 171 -6.99 -3.58 6.85
CA THR A 171 -8.32 -4.13 7.09
C THR A 171 -8.93 -3.55 8.35
N ASN A 172 -10.25 -3.37 8.34
CA ASN A 172 -11.03 -3.07 9.53
C ASN A 172 -11.49 -4.34 10.26
N LEU A 173 -11.32 -5.51 9.64
CA LEU A 173 -11.74 -6.79 10.21
C LEU A 173 -10.71 -7.33 11.20
N ALA A 174 -11.19 -7.94 12.27
CA ALA A 174 -10.34 -8.75 13.12
C ALA A 174 -9.76 -9.93 12.31
N PRO A 175 -8.54 -10.41 12.60
CA PRO A 175 -7.94 -11.52 11.84
C PRO A 175 -8.79 -12.79 11.79
N GLY A 176 -9.69 -13.01 12.75
CA GLY A 176 -10.61 -14.14 12.77
C GLY A 176 -11.77 -14.05 11.78
N GLN A 177 -12.08 -12.85 11.29
CA GLN A 177 -13.16 -12.58 10.34
C GLN A 177 -12.69 -12.63 8.88
N LEU A 178 -11.38 -12.59 8.64
CA LEU A 178 -10.80 -12.83 7.33
C LEU A 178 -11.02 -14.28 6.90
N GLN A 179 -11.19 -14.47 5.60
CA GLN A 179 -11.37 -15.79 5.02
C GLN A 179 -10.19 -16.73 5.38
N PRO A 180 -10.44 -18.01 5.68
CA PRO A 180 -9.43 -18.91 6.23
C PRO A 180 -8.13 -19.00 5.43
N ARG A 181 -8.22 -19.07 4.10
CA ARG A 181 -7.05 -19.19 3.21
C ARG A 181 -6.22 -17.91 3.20
N ILE A 182 -6.86 -16.77 2.98
CA ILE A 182 -6.24 -15.43 3.03
C ILE A 182 -5.60 -15.19 4.40
N ARG A 183 -6.33 -15.49 5.48
CA ARG A 183 -5.84 -15.38 6.87
C ARG A 183 -4.58 -16.21 7.09
N SER A 184 -4.52 -17.43 6.57
CA SER A 184 -3.36 -18.30 6.71
C SER A 184 -2.11 -17.67 6.10
N ARG A 185 -2.23 -17.06 4.91
CA ARG A 185 -1.12 -16.40 4.21
C ARG A 185 -0.67 -15.12 4.91
N ILE A 186 -1.63 -14.30 5.36
CA ILE A 186 -1.34 -13.05 6.09
C ILE A 186 -0.60 -13.32 7.41
N LYS A 187 -0.93 -14.41 8.11
CA LYS A 187 -0.30 -14.79 9.38
C LYS A 187 1.19 -15.13 9.29
N GLU A 188 1.68 -15.46 8.10
CA GLU A 188 3.12 -15.72 7.88
C GLU A 188 3.92 -14.41 7.71
N GLY A 189 3.23 -13.29 7.51
CA GLY A 189 3.80 -11.95 7.56
C GLY A 189 3.67 -11.30 8.94
N VAL A 190 3.85 -9.98 8.97
CA VAL A 190 3.66 -9.18 10.19
C VAL A 190 2.24 -8.62 10.22
N THR A 191 1.48 -8.92 11.27
CA THR A 191 0.17 -8.29 11.50
C THR A 191 0.29 -7.34 12.69
N VAL A 192 -0.07 -6.07 12.50
CA VAL A 192 0.00 -5.03 13.53
C VAL A 192 -1.35 -4.38 13.72
N MET A 193 -1.80 -4.33 14.96
CA MET A 193 -3.04 -3.66 15.34
C MET A 193 -2.75 -2.17 15.62
N LEU A 194 -3.59 -1.30 15.08
CA LEU A 194 -3.61 0.12 15.35
C LEU A 194 -4.74 0.41 16.33
N GLU A 195 -4.36 0.98 17.47
CA GLU A 195 -5.26 1.33 18.55
C GLU A 195 -5.19 2.83 18.85
N GLY A 196 -6.17 3.33 19.60
CA GLY A 196 -6.23 4.72 20.03
C GLY A 196 -7.29 5.56 19.30
N PRO A 197 -7.27 6.89 19.52
CA PRO A 197 -8.27 7.81 19.00
C PRO A 197 -8.19 7.94 17.47
N ASP A 198 -9.22 8.54 16.86
CA ASP A 198 -9.22 8.84 15.43
C ASP A 198 -8.02 9.74 15.09
N TYR A 199 -7.17 9.25 14.19
CA TYR A 199 -5.94 9.91 13.76
C TYR A 199 -6.20 11.24 13.07
N ARG A 200 -7.34 11.38 12.37
CA ARG A 200 -7.75 12.63 11.72
C ARG A 200 -8.03 13.70 12.77
N GLU A 201 -8.63 13.34 13.89
CA GLU A 201 -8.86 14.27 15.02
C GLU A 201 -7.56 14.67 15.70
N VAL A 202 -6.65 13.71 15.92
CA VAL A 202 -5.33 14.00 16.50
C VAL A 202 -4.54 14.97 15.61
N LYS A 203 -4.51 14.73 14.29
CA LYS A 203 -3.83 15.61 13.33
C LYS A 203 -4.45 17.01 13.30
N ALA A 204 -5.78 17.11 13.41
CA ALA A 204 -6.49 18.38 13.47
C ALA A 204 -6.20 19.16 14.76
N LYS A 205 -6.13 18.50 15.92
CA LYS A 205 -5.77 19.13 17.21
C LYS A 205 -4.34 19.66 17.18
N MET A 206 -3.39 18.84 16.77
CA MET A 206 -1.97 19.21 16.68
C MET A 206 -1.75 20.40 15.74
N ARG A 207 -2.47 20.47 14.61
CA ARG A 207 -2.41 21.63 13.70
C ARG A 207 -2.89 22.90 14.38
N LYS A 208 -3.97 22.85 15.16
CA LYS A 208 -4.50 24.01 15.91
C LYS A 208 -3.56 24.45 17.04
N GLU A 209 -2.95 23.50 17.75
CA GLU A 209 -2.01 23.79 18.83
C GLU A 209 -0.69 24.38 18.32
N GLY A 210 -0.19 23.91 17.16
CA GLY A 210 1.00 24.48 16.52
C GLY A 210 0.79 25.89 15.95
N THR A 211 -0.40 26.22 15.45
CA THR A 211 -0.72 27.59 14.99
C THR A 211 -0.83 28.58 16.14
N ASN A 212 -1.32 28.16 17.31
CA ASN A 212 -1.44 29.02 18.49
C ASN A 212 -0.13 29.23 19.28
N ALA A 213 0.95 28.55 18.92
CA ALA A 213 2.26 28.68 19.57
C ALA A 213 3.20 29.66 18.84
N GLU A 214 2.80 30.14 17.66
CA GLU A 214 3.53 31.11 16.83
C GLU A 214 2.90 32.52 16.84
N ASP A 215 1.81 32.70 17.59
CA ASP A 215 1.14 33.99 17.88
C ASP A 215 1.45 34.49 19.31
#